data_AF-A0ABD0RI46-F1
#
_entry.id   AF-A0ABD0RI46-F1
#
_cell.length_a   1.000
_cell.length_b   1.000
_cell.length_c   1.000
_cell.angle_alpha   90.00
_cell.angle_beta   90.00
_cell.angle_gamma   90.00
#
_symmetry.space_group_name_H-M   'P 1'
#
loop_
_entity.id
_entity.type
_entity.pdbx_description
1 polymer ?
#
loop_
_entity_poly.entity_id
_entity_poly.type
_entity_poly.pdbx_seq_one_letter_code
_entity_poly.pdbx_strand_id
1 'polypeptide(L)'
;SRIPGTVIPLCAAQCERMFNTTRTPGEETDVLQHWQDSEFVAVYHRGRYFRLWVYRAGRLLSPREIQYQIQRILDDPSPPSPGEDKLGALTAGN
;
A
#
# COMPACT_ATOMS: atom_id res chain seq x y z
N SER A 1 26.15 1.11 -26.38
CA SER A 1 27.57 1.06 -26.01
C SER A 1 27.69 0.86 -24.51
N ARG A 2 28.16 -0.31 -24.04
CA ARG A 2 28.67 -0.46 -22.67
C ARG A 2 30.19 -0.55 -22.82
N ILE A 3 30.93 0.31 -22.13
CA ILE A 3 32.40 0.23 -22.08
C ILE A 3 32.72 -0.92 -21.12
N PRO A 4 33.43 -1.98 -21.55
CA PRO A 4 33.83 -3.05 -20.64
C PRO A 4 34.67 -2.49 -19.49
N GLY A 5 34.30 -2.79 -18.24
CA GLY A 5 35.09 -2.43 -17.05
C GLY A 5 34.67 -1.15 -16.31
N THR A 6 33.61 -0.45 -16.74
CA THR A 6 33.07 0.70 -15.97
C THR A 6 31.72 0.37 -15.32
N VAL A 7 31.62 0.63 -14.01
CA VAL A 7 30.35 0.63 -13.26
C VAL A 7 29.75 2.02 -13.38
N ILE A 8 28.71 2.15 -14.20
CA ILE A 8 27.99 3.42 -14.38
C ILE A 8 26.78 3.41 -13.43
N PRO A 9 26.71 4.32 -12.43
CA PRO A 9 25.56 4.40 -11.54
C PRO A 9 24.31 4.81 -12.32
N LEU A 10 23.18 4.18 -11.98
CA LEU A 10 21.87 4.55 -12.50
C LEU A 10 21.12 5.44 -11.50
N CYS A 11 20.22 6.28 -12.00
CA CYS A 11 19.33 7.08 -11.15
C CYS A 11 18.36 6.18 -10.38
N ALA A 12 18.24 6.40 -9.07
CA ALA A 12 17.34 5.65 -8.18
C ALA A 12 16.14 6.48 -7.68
N ALA A 13 15.89 7.68 -8.23
CA ALA A 13 14.83 8.57 -7.74
C ALA A 13 13.42 7.98 -7.79
N GLN A 14 13.17 6.96 -8.61
CA GLN A 14 11.89 6.26 -8.66
C GLN A 14 11.68 5.33 -7.45
N CYS A 15 12.75 4.87 -6.80
CA CYS A 15 12.66 4.00 -5.62
C CYS A 15 11.99 4.68 -4.43
N GLU A 16 12.04 6.01 -4.34
CA GLU A 16 11.33 6.80 -3.32
C GLU A 16 9.82 6.57 -3.35
N ARG A 17 9.28 6.18 -4.51
CA ARG A 17 7.83 6.05 -4.75
C ARG A 17 7.35 4.60 -4.75
N MET A 18 8.21 3.65 -4.39
CA MET A 18 7.86 2.22 -4.35
C MET A 18 6.83 1.91 -3.28
N PHE A 19 6.83 2.65 -2.18
CA PHE A 19 5.89 2.52 -1.07
C PHE A 19 5.21 3.84 -0.76
N ASN A 20 4.13 3.78 0.02
CA ASN A 20 3.41 4.95 0.53
C ASN A 20 3.05 5.98 -0.55
N THR A 21 2.79 5.50 -1.77
CA THR A 21 2.54 6.34 -2.93
C THR A 21 1.29 5.85 -3.62
N THR A 22 0.38 6.75 -3.96
CA THR A 22 -0.80 6.45 -4.77
C THR A 22 -1.04 7.55 -5.79
N ARG A 23 -1.74 7.21 -6.87
CA ARG A 23 -2.34 8.18 -7.79
C ARG A 23 -3.68 8.61 -7.20
N THR A 24 -3.90 9.91 -7.08
CA THR A 24 -5.18 10.50 -6.70
C THR A 24 -5.83 11.10 -7.95
N PRO A 25 -7.04 10.65 -8.34
CA PRO A 25 -7.75 11.20 -9.49
C PRO A 25 -8.10 12.67 -9.29
N GLY A 26 -7.92 13.45 -10.35
CA GLY A 26 -8.33 14.86 -10.43
C GLY A 26 -9.15 15.11 -11.69
N GLU A 27 -9.91 16.20 -11.74
CA GLU A 27 -10.81 16.49 -12.87
C GLU A 27 -10.05 16.71 -14.18
N GLU A 28 -8.97 17.49 -14.15
CA GLU A 28 -8.11 17.74 -15.31
C GLU A 28 -6.81 16.94 -15.28
N THR A 29 -6.24 16.72 -14.09
CA THR A 29 -4.95 16.05 -13.92
C THR A 29 -4.87 15.37 -12.57
N ASP A 30 -4.38 14.15 -12.57
CA ASP A 30 -4.11 13.39 -11.37
C ASP A 30 -2.88 13.87 -10.60
N VAL A 31 -2.88 13.62 -9.30
CA VAL A 31 -1.77 13.94 -8.41
C VAL A 31 -1.12 12.66 -7.94
N LEU A 32 0.21 12.60 -8.00
CA LEU A 32 0.97 11.53 -7.38
C LEU A 32 1.19 11.88 -5.91
N GLN A 33 0.43 11.26 -5.03
CA GLN A 33 0.47 11.50 -3.60
C GLN A 33 1.46 10.54 -2.94
N HIS A 34 2.41 11.08 -2.18
CA HIS A 34 3.41 10.32 -1.42
C HIS A 34 3.34 10.70 0.07
N TRP A 35 3.48 9.72 0.96
CA TRP A 35 3.54 9.90 2.41
C TRP A 35 4.82 9.31 2.97
N GLN A 36 5.51 10.06 3.84
CA GLN A 36 6.79 9.62 4.40
C GLN A 36 6.60 8.63 5.56
N ASP A 37 5.55 8.82 6.37
CA ASP A 37 5.45 8.18 7.69
C ASP A 37 4.27 7.18 7.81
N SER A 38 4.07 6.33 6.81
CA SER A 38 3.07 5.24 6.94
C SER A 38 3.67 4.04 7.65
N GLU A 39 2.99 3.59 8.72
CA GLU A 39 3.37 2.42 9.51
C GLU A 39 2.45 1.20 9.29
N PHE A 40 1.59 1.24 8.29
CA PHE A 40 0.60 0.21 7.99
C PHE A 40 0.50 -0.11 6.51
N VAL A 41 -0.09 -1.26 6.22
CA VAL A 41 -0.55 -1.64 4.87
C VAL A 41 -2.06 -1.75 4.87
N ALA A 42 -2.70 -1.31 3.78
CA ALA A 42 -4.11 -1.55 3.55
C ALA A 42 -4.31 -2.97 3.02
N VAL A 43 -5.24 -3.71 3.61
CA VAL A 43 -5.60 -5.07 3.18
C VAL A 43 -7.05 -5.07 2.72
N TYR A 44 -7.29 -5.54 1.49
CA TYR A 44 -8.64 -5.76 0.98
C TYR A 44 -9.05 -7.22 1.16
N HIS A 45 -10.21 -7.49 1.78
CA HIS A 45 -10.75 -8.83 1.94
C HIS A 45 -12.29 -8.84 1.96
N ARG A 46 -12.92 -9.52 1.00
CA ARG A 46 -14.38 -9.71 0.90
C ARG A 46 -15.17 -8.38 0.98
N GLY A 47 -14.83 -7.42 0.13
CA GLY A 47 -15.54 -6.13 0.09
C GLY A 47 -15.19 -5.18 1.24
N ARG A 48 -14.13 -5.46 2.01
CA ARG A 48 -13.73 -4.67 3.19
C ARG A 48 -12.27 -4.26 3.13
N TYR A 49 -11.96 -3.12 3.72
CA TYR A 49 -10.62 -2.58 3.85
C TYR A 49 -10.17 -2.56 5.32
N PHE A 50 -9.00 -3.12 5.57
CA PHE A 50 -8.42 -3.23 6.89
C PHE A 50 -7.10 -2.48 6.94
N ARG A 51 -6.86 -1.80 8.06
CA ARG A 51 -5.55 -1.25 8.39
C ARG A 51 -4.74 -2.30 9.16
N LEU A 52 -3.76 -2.92 8.49
CA LEU A 52 -2.83 -3.83 9.12
C LEU A 52 -1.55 -3.08 9.48
N TRP A 53 -1.25 -2.98 10.78
CA TRP A 53 -0.01 -2.34 11.24
C TRP A 53 1.18 -3.24 10.95
N VAL A 54 2.27 -2.64 10.44
CA VAL A 54 3.55 -3.32 10.21
C VAL A 54 4.64 -2.81 11.15
N TYR A 55 4.47 -1.62 11.74
CA TYR A 55 5.31 -1.13 12.85
C TYR A 55 4.50 -0.97 14.14
N ARG A 56 5.20 -1.07 15.28
CA ARG A 56 4.68 -0.70 16.60
C ARG A 56 5.83 -0.17 17.45
N ALA A 57 5.69 1.05 17.96
CA ALA A 57 6.70 1.72 18.77
C ALA A 57 8.09 1.75 18.08
N GLY A 58 8.11 2.09 16.79
CA GLY A 58 9.35 2.24 16.00
C GLY A 58 10.04 0.93 15.58
N ARG A 59 9.51 -0.25 15.95
CA ARG A 59 10.02 -1.54 15.45
C ARG A 59 9.09 -2.16 14.43
N LEU A 60 9.68 -2.88 13.47
CA LEU A 60 8.94 -3.77 12.59
C LEU A 60 8.33 -4.91 13.42
N LEU A 61 7.08 -5.26 13.11
CA LEU A 61 6.43 -6.42 13.68
C LEU A 61 7.07 -7.71 13.16
N SER A 62 7.15 -8.71 14.03
CA SER A 62 7.60 -10.04 13.63
C SER A 62 6.60 -10.69 12.67
N PRO A 63 7.04 -11.66 11.83
CA PRO A 63 6.12 -12.39 10.96
C PRO A 63 4.93 -13.01 11.70
N ARG A 64 5.14 -13.48 12.94
CA ARG A 64 4.08 -14.04 13.79
C ARG A 64 3.04 -13.00 14.20
N GLU A 65 3.46 -11.78 14.52
CA GLU A 65 2.55 -10.68 14.89
C GLU A 65 1.74 -10.20 13.68
N ILE A 66 2.36 -10.14 12.50
CA ILE A 66 1.67 -9.83 11.24
C ILE A 66 0.67 -10.95 10.91
N GLN A 67 1.10 -12.21 10.98
CA GLN A 67 0.24 -13.37 10.74
C GLN A 67 -0.98 -13.38 11.65
N TYR A 68 -0.81 -13.06 12.95
CA TYR A 68 -1.92 -12.98 13.89
C TYR A 68 -2.95 -11.91 13.47
N GLN A 69 -2.51 -10.75 12.98
CA GLN A 69 -3.42 -9.72 12.45
C GLN A 69 -4.12 -10.17 11.17
N ILE A 70 -3.40 -10.82 10.24
CA ILE A 70 -3.99 -11.37 9.01
C ILE A 70 -5.06 -12.40 9.36
N GLN A 71 -4.78 -13.31 10.30
CA GLN A 71 -5.73 -14.34 10.73
C GLN A 71 -7.01 -13.69 11.29
N ARG A 72 -6.88 -12.62 12.09
CA ARG A 72 -8.05 -11.86 12.56
C ARG A 72 -8.87 -11.27 11.42
N ILE A 73 -8.25 -10.79 10.35
CA ILE A 73 -8.96 -10.27 9.16
C ILE A 73 -9.72 -11.39 8.44
N LEU A 74 -9.09 -12.57 8.31
CA LEU A 74 -9.70 -13.74 7.67
C LEU A 74 -10.89 -14.28 8.48
N ASP A 75 -10.77 -14.28 9.80
CA ASP A 75 -11.79 -14.80 10.72
C ASP A 75 -12.91 -13.78 11.02
N ASP A 76 -12.76 -12.51 10.64
CA ASP A 76 -13.73 -11.45 10.91
C ASP A 76 -15.01 -11.66 10.07
N PRO A 77 -16.18 -11.93 10.69
CA PRO A 77 -17.43 -12.19 9.98
C PRO A 77 -18.25 -10.92 9.68
N SER A 78 -17.78 -9.74 10.06
CA SER A 78 -18.54 -8.49 9.89
C SER A 78 -18.89 -8.23 8.42
N PRO A 79 -20.09 -7.71 8.11
CA PRO A 79 -20.38 -7.26 6.76
C PRO A 79 -19.58 -5.99 6.41
N PRO A 80 -19.41 -5.68 5.12
CA PRO A 80 -18.90 -4.38 4.70
C PRO A 80 -19.73 -3.21 5.26
N SER A 81 -19.05 -2.10 5.55
CA SER A 81 -19.71 -0.85 5.90
C SER A 81 -20.52 -0.33 4.70
N PRO A 82 -21.53 0.52 4.92
CA PRO A 82 -22.30 1.12 3.82
C PRO A 82 -21.39 1.76 2.76
N GLY A 83 -21.50 1.30 1.51
CA GLY A 83 -20.69 1.77 0.38
C GLY A 83 -19.30 1.16 0.23
N GLU A 84 -18.85 0.33 1.17
CA GLU A 84 -17.49 -0.24 1.17
C GLU A 84 -17.30 -1.39 0.17
N ASP A 85 -18.33 -2.24 0.01
CA ASP A 85 -18.26 -3.52 -0.72
C ASP A 85 -17.60 -3.43 -2.10
N LYS A 86 -17.90 -2.36 -2.84
CA LYS A 86 -17.42 -2.10 -4.20
C LYS A 86 -16.59 -0.82 -4.32
N LEU A 87 -16.12 -0.27 -3.20
CA LEU A 87 -15.37 0.99 -3.19
C LEU A 87 -14.14 0.93 -4.10
N GLY A 88 -13.42 -0.20 -4.11
CA GLY A 88 -12.26 -0.41 -4.98
C GLY A 88 -12.57 -0.38 -6.47
N ALA A 89 -13.80 -0.66 -6.88
CA ALA A 89 -14.17 -0.60 -8.30
C ALA A 89 -14.12 0.84 -8.85
N LEU A 90 -14.25 1.85 -7.98
CA LEU A 90 -14.16 3.26 -8.38
C LEU A 90 -12.78 3.64 -8.93
N THR A 91 -11.72 2.89 -8.58
CA THR A 91 -10.37 3.16 -9.10
C THR A 91 -10.16 2.65 -10.52
N ALA A 92 -11.13 1.93 -11.09
CA ALA A 92 -11.12 1.46 -12.47
C ALA A 92 -11.97 2.33 -13.41
N GLY A 93 -12.54 3.43 -12.90
CA GLY A 93 -13.25 4.42 -13.70
C GLY A 93 -12.32 5.27 -14.57
N ASN A 94 -12.91 5.99 -15.54
CA ASN A 94 -12.23 6.99 -16.36
C ASN A 94 -12.09 8.32 -15.61
#